data_AF-F8KT46-F1
#
_entry.id   AF-F8KT46-F1
#
_cell.length_a   1.000
_cell.length_b   1.000
_cell.length_c   1.000
_cell.angle_alpha   90.00
_cell.angle_beta   90.00
_cell.angle_gamma   90.00
#
_symmetry.space_group_name_H-M   'P 1'
#
loop_
_entity.id
_entity.type
_entity.pdbx_description
1 polymer ?
#
loop_
_entity_poly.entity_id
_entity_poly.type
_entity_poly.pdbx_seq_one_letter_code
_entity_poly.pdbx_strand_id
1 'polypeptide(L)'
;MDQKGIYYGIFDFGGGTTDFDFGIFKESDDPNNHEFDLCPFTTHDGMRWLGGENLLELLAYELYIQEDHLEQMREHKIPFVAPNYDPARFSIALLGDLITLAPREGRRNLQDLVKLLRSFVENLSAEDLQKDGKELQEQETSKRESVITLKDTQGEGKDINLTINYPHLLAVLRREIEDGVKNFFTSLRLLGEKIEGMTKLHIFLGGNASRSPLLKAIFLEHIDKEKEKYQAYKNTQLSKRGEEMPDMDFELWPPLGTPEADEIIKRENPMHPIHDGPIHSSHRVTCKTGVVFGLLEGRERNKGGIQIVREKTAPAFKYHIGFERRRRFEPKLHRDRIKIGEWVELDCLGSYQEVEFRYTDKASAFAEEKNFPANQTIRCVVSLDRPYPNHVLKICAQDMSTLKIGVFNDKDELVWAEKVIRLDDNKATHLN
;
A
#
# COMPACT_ATOMS: atom_id res chain seq x y z
N MET A 1 31.62 21.45 2.10
CA MET A 1 30.66 21.53 0.99
C MET A 1 29.83 20.28 1.10
N ASP A 2 28.59 20.43 1.55
CA ASP A 2 27.75 19.35 2.07
C ASP A 2 27.52 18.29 0.99
N GLN A 3 27.93 17.05 1.26
CA GLN A 3 27.65 15.88 0.43
C GLN A 3 26.12 15.69 0.39
N LYS A 4 25.47 16.23 -0.64
CA LYS A 4 24.05 15.99 -0.93
C LYS A 4 23.88 14.52 -1.32
N GLY A 5 23.54 13.68 -0.34
CA GLY A 5 23.11 12.30 -0.62
C GLY A 5 21.90 12.27 -1.56
N ILE A 6 21.73 11.13 -2.22
CA ILE A 6 20.64 10.83 -3.15
C ILE A 6 19.43 10.34 -2.35
N TYR A 7 18.38 11.15 -2.29
CA TYR A 7 17.12 10.74 -1.68
C TYR A 7 16.37 9.79 -2.61
N TYR A 8 15.86 8.70 -2.05
CA TYR A 8 15.13 7.69 -2.79
C TYR A 8 13.79 7.36 -2.14
N GLY A 9 12.83 6.97 -2.98
CA GLY A 9 11.56 6.37 -2.59
C GLY A 9 11.30 5.14 -3.44
N ILE A 10 10.76 4.10 -2.82
CA ILE A 10 10.58 2.77 -3.40
C ILE A 10 9.09 2.48 -3.38
N PHE A 11 8.56 2.10 -4.55
CA PHE A 11 7.20 1.58 -4.67
C PHE A 11 7.30 0.13 -5.15
N ASP A 12 7.37 -0.82 -4.21
CA ASP A 12 7.41 -2.25 -4.54
C ASP A 12 6.00 -2.78 -4.75
N PHE A 13 5.57 -2.85 -6.00
CA PHE A 13 4.25 -3.34 -6.39
C PHE A 13 4.29 -4.85 -6.63
N GLY A 14 4.09 -5.59 -5.55
CA GLY A 14 4.04 -7.04 -5.53
C GLY A 14 2.73 -7.63 -6.05
N GLY A 15 2.63 -8.96 -5.95
CA GLY A 15 1.41 -9.69 -6.33
C GLY A 15 0.28 -9.55 -5.30
N GLY A 16 0.61 -9.56 -4.01
CA GLY A 16 -0.37 -9.48 -2.92
C GLY A 16 -0.28 -8.21 -2.07
N THR A 17 0.82 -7.49 -2.12
CA THR A 17 1.09 -6.30 -1.31
C THR A 17 1.81 -5.25 -2.14
N THR A 18 1.71 -4.00 -1.69
CA THR A 18 2.55 -2.91 -2.15
C THR A 18 3.33 -2.42 -0.95
N ASP A 19 4.64 -2.40 -1.01
CA ASP A 19 5.49 -1.95 0.09
C ASP A 19 6.23 -0.66 -0.31
N PHE A 20 6.36 0.27 0.64
CA PHE A 20 7.08 1.53 0.45
C PHE A 20 8.31 1.56 1.34
N ASP A 21 9.39 2.10 0.78
CA ASP A 21 10.60 2.39 1.53
C ASP A 21 11.21 3.71 1.05
N PHE A 22 11.71 4.51 1.99
CA PHE A 22 12.29 5.82 1.73
C PHE A 22 13.62 5.92 2.44
N GLY A 23 14.58 6.64 1.87
CA GLY A 23 15.87 6.83 2.52
C GLY A 23 16.78 7.77 1.76
N ILE A 24 18.02 7.83 2.24
CA ILE A 24 19.11 8.55 1.59
C ILE A 24 20.29 7.61 1.34
N PHE A 25 20.85 7.71 0.15
CA PHE A 25 22.08 7.06 -0.26
C PHE A 25 23.20 8.10 -0.32
N LYS A 26 24.27 7.95 0.46
CA LYS A 26 25.34 8.95 0.56
C LYS A 26 26.72 8.29 0.60
N GLU A 27 27.76 9.08 0.38
CA GLU A 27 29.14 8.63 0.65
C GLU A 27 29.30 8.32 2.13
N SER A 28 30.09 7.29 2.44
CA SER A 28 30.34 6.86 3.82
C SER A 28 31.17 7.87 4.60
N ASP A 29 30.84 8.03 5.88
CA ASP A 29 31.65 8.76 6.85
C ASP A 29 32.91 7.98 7.29
N ASP A 30 33.00 6.67 6.95
CA ASP A 30 34.15 5.78 7.16
C ASP A 30 34.57 5.05 5.85
N PRO A 31 35.15 5.80 4.89
CA PRO A 31 35.48 5.29 3.55
C PRO A 31 36.53 4.17 3.55
N ASN A 32 37.21 3.94 4.68
CA ASN A 32 38.19 2.86 4.81
C ASN A 32 37.53 1.49 4.93
N ASN A 33 36.28 1.43 5.42
CA ASN A 33 35.52 0.21 5.64
C ASN A 33 34.45 -0.01 4.57
N HIS A 34 33.73 1.03 4.17
CA HIS A 34 32.66 0.99 3.17
C HIS A 34 32.64 2.31 2.41
N GLU A 35 32.28 2.29 1.14
CA GLU A 35 32.35 3.49 0.28
C GLU A 35 31.08 4.34 0.38
N PHE A 36 29.94 3.71 0.67
CA PHE A 36 28.64 4.37 0.70
C PHE A 36 27.74 3.85 1.81
N ASP A 37 26.88 4.74 2.30
CA ASP A 37 25.83 4.46 3.26
C ASP A 37 24.46 4.47 2.61
N LEU A 38 23.68 3.42 2.87
CA LEU A 38 22.25 3.39 2.62
C LEU A 38 21.51 3.57 3.94
N CYS A 39 20.80 4.69 4.09
CA CYS A 39 20.11 5.08 5.32
C CYS A 39 18.58 5.10 5.10
N PRO A 40 17.86 4.00 5.35
CA PRO A 40 16.40 3.99 5.30
C PRO A 40 15.78 4.86 6.40
N PHE A 41 14.79 5.67 6.06
CA PHE A 41 13.99 6.47 6.98
C PHE A 41 12.84 5.69 7.60
N THR A 42 12.32 4.71 6.86
CA THR A 42 11.17 3.88 7.22
C THR A 42 11.57 2.43 7.25
N THR A 43 11.02 1.65 8.17
CA THR A 43 11.28 0.21 8.20
C THR A 43 10.18 -0.59 7.50
N HIS A 44 8.91 -0.18 7.59
CA HIS A 44 7.77 -0.85 6.94
C HIS A 44 6.58 0.10 6.72
N ASP A 45 6.33 0.49 5.47
CA ASP A 45 5.11 1.19 5.05
C ASP A 45 4.55 0.54 3.79
N GLY A 46 3.29 0.80 3.43
CA GLY A 46 2.68 0.19 2.26
C GLY A 46 1.18 -0.03 2.35
N MET A 47 0.70 -0.96 1.55
CA MET A 47 -0.69 -1.35 1.45
C MET A 47 -0.80 -2.87 1.34
N ARG A 48 -1.29 -3.50 2.42
CA ARG A 48 -1.35 -4.96 2.56
C ARG A 48 -2.24 -5.69 1.54
N TRP A 49 -3.20 -4.99 0.94
CA TRP A 49 -4.17 -5.59 0.02
C TRP A 49 -3.95 -5.18 -1.44
N LEU A 50 -3.22 -4.09 -1.66
CA LEU A 50 -2.94 -3.59 -3.00
C LEU A 50 -1.85 -4.47 -3.60
N GLY A 51 -2.16 -5.24 -4.63
CA GLY A 51 -1.21 -6.13 -5.29
C GLY A 51 -1.77 -6.57 -6.64
N GLY A 52 -0.91 -6.87 -7.61
CA GLY A 52 -1.37 -7.19 -8.97
C GLY A 52 -2.35 -8.37 -9.04
N GLU A 53 -2.10 -9.43 -8.27
CA GLU A 53 -2.98 -10.62 -8.22
C GLU A 53 -4.25 -10.33 -7.41
N ASN A 54 -4.13 -9.60 -6.31
CA ASN A 54 -5.27 -9.19 -5.49
C ASN A 54 -6.23 -8.25 -6.25
N LEU A 55 -5.69 -7.36 -7.09
CA LEU A 55 -6.48 -6.50 -7.98
C LEU A 55 -7.21 -7.31 -9.04
N LEU A 56 -6.59 -8.34 -9.61
CA LEU A 56 -7.28 -9.24 -10.53
C LEU A 56 -8.45 -9.97 -9.85
N GLU A 57 -8.30 -10.39 -8.59
CA GLU A 57 -9.41 -10.97 -7.84
C GLU A 57 -10.53 -9.97 -7.59
N LEU A 58 -10.22 -8.69 -7.30
CA LEU A 58 -11.22 -7.63 -7.19
C LEU A 58 -11.96 -7.41 -8.53
N LEU A 59 -11.24 -7.35 -9.66
CA LEU A 59 -11.86 -7.21 -10.98
C LEU A 59 -12.73 -8.43 -11.35
N ALA A 60 -12.32 -9.63 -10.95
CA ALA A 60 -13.11 -10.84 -11.15
C ALA A 60 -14.41 -10.80 -10.34
N TYR A 61 -14.38 -10.26 -9.11
CA TYR A 61 -15.59 -9.99 -8.34
C TYR A 61 -16.48 -8.96 -9.05
N GLU A 62 -15.93 -7.82 -9.48
CA GLU A 62 -16.69 -6.77 -10.21
C GLU A 62 -17.36 -7.32 -11.48
N LEU A 63 -16.68 -8.19 -12.22
CA LEU A 63 -17.25 -8.88 -13.38
C LEU A 63 -18.35 -9.86 -12.98
N TYR A 64 -18.15 -10.64 -11.92
CA TYR A 64 -19.10 -11.66 -11.46
C TYR A 64 -20.43 -11.05 -10.98
N ILE A 65 -20.37 -9.88 -10.32
CA ILE A 65 -21.55 -9.24 -9.72
C ILE A 65 -22.33 -8.32 -10.66
N GLN A 66 -21.93 -8.20 -11.93
CA GLN A 66 -22.74 -7.49 -12.91
C GLN A 66 -24.12 -8.15 -13.02
N GLU A 67 -25.18 -7.35 -13.20
CA GLU A 67 -26.57 -7.81 -13.03
C GLU A 67 -26.91 -9.02 -13.91
N ASP A 68 -26.58 -8.94 -15.19
CA ASP A 68 -26.76 -9.98 -16.21
C ASP A 68 -25.91 -11.23 -15.96
N HIS A 69 -24.70 -11.07 -15.43
CA HIS A 69 -23.85 -12.20 -15.05
C HIS A 69 -24.39 -12.87 -13.78
N LEU A 70 -24.73 -12.09 -12.75
CA LEU A 70 -25.18 -12.59 -11.47
C LEU A 70 -26.47 -13.40 -11.61
N GLU A 71 -27.38 -13.01 -12.50
CA GLU A 71 -28.57 -13.79 -12.85
C GLU A 71 -28.19 -15.18 -13.39
N GLN A 72 -27.30 -15.24 -14.39
CA GLN A 72 -26.79 -16.52 -14.94
C GLN A 72 -26.08 -17.35 -13.87
N MET A 73 -25.25 -16.72 -13.02
CA MET A 73 -24.54 -17.41 -11.93
C MET A 73 -25.52 -18.01 -10.91
N ARG A 74 -26.65 -17.34 -10.63
CA ARG A 74 -27.71 -17.87 -9.76
C ARG A 74 -28.45 -19.03 -10.40
N GLU A 75 -28.85 -18.87 -11.67
CA GLU A 75 -29.58 -19.90 -12.41
C GLU A 75 -28.77 -21.21 -12.46
N HIS A 76 -27.49 -21.11 -12.80
CA HIS A 76 -26.60 -22.25 -12.92
C HIS A 76 -25.93 -22.66 -11.61
N LYS A 77 -26.25 -21.98 -10.49
CA LYS A 77 -25.67 -22.23 -9.15
C LYS A 77 -24.14 -22.27 -9.20
N ILE A 78 -23.53 -21.26 -9.78
CA ILE A 78 -22.08 -21.12 -9.90
C ILE A 78 -21.54 -20.52 -8.59
N PRO A 79 -20.88 -21.28 -7.70
CA PRO A 79 -20.31 -20.75 -6.47
C PRO A 79 -19.20 -19.73 -6.74
N PHE A 80 -18.99 -18.85 -5.77
CA PHE A 80 -17.91 -17.87 -5.74
C PHE A 80 -17.25 -17.83 -4.36
N VAL A 81 -16.09 -17.19 -4.25
CA VAL A 81 -15.42 -16.93 -2.95
C VAL A 81 -15.04 -15.47 -2.86
N ALA A 82 -14.97 -14.93 -1.64
CA ALA A 82 -14.53 -13.56 -1.44
C ALA A 82 -13.14 -13.35 -2.07
N PRO A 83 -12.93 -12.26 -2.83
CA PRO A 83 -11.60 -11.92 -3.34
C PRO A 83 -10.65 -11.62 -2.18
N ASN A 84 -9.37 -11.92 -2.36
CA ASN A 84 -8.31 -11.58 -1.43
C ASN A 84 -7.97 -10.07 -1.53
N TYR A 85 -8.91 -9.22 -1.11
CA TYR A 85 -8.80 -7.77 -1.19
C TYR A 85 -9.35 -7.10 0.09
N ASP A 86 -9.24 -5.78 0.17
CA ASP A 86 -9.80 -4.97 1.26
C ASP A 86 -11.33 -5.19 1.33
N PRO A 87 -11.88 -5.77 2.42
CA PRO A 87 -13.33 -6.01 2.55
C PRO A 87 -14.17 -4.74 2.51
N ALA A 88 -13.59 -3.56 2.70
CA ALA A 88 -14.28 -2.28 2.54
C ALA A 88 -14.58 -1.92 1.07
N ARG A 89 -14.00 -2.65 0.10
CA ARG A 89 -14.07 -2.35 -1.33
C ARG A 89 -15.05 -3.22 -2.11
N PHE A 90 -15.62 -4.25 -1.49
CA PHE A 90 -16.60 -5.14 -2.11
C PHE A 90 -17.66 -5.59 -1.11
N SER A 91 -18.78 -6.09 -1.60
CA SER A 91 -19.88 -6.59 -0.74
C SER A 91 -20.22 -8.03 -1.06
N ILE A 92 -20.06 -8.92 -0.07
CA ILE A 92 -20.44 -10.33 -0.22
C ILE A 92 -21.96 -10.54 -0.10
N ALA A 93 -22.72 -9.55 0.39
CA ALA A 93 -24.16 -9.69 0.61
C ALA A 93 -24.92 -9.99 -0.69
N LEU A 94 -24.46 -9.39 -1.80
CA LEU A 94 -25.04 -9.63 -3.13
C LEU A 94 -24.87 -11.08 -3.60
N LEU A 95 -23.89 -11.82 -3.09
CA LEU A 95 -23.66 -13.20 -3.51
C LEU A 95 -24.69 -14.17 -2.91
N GLY A 96 -25.29 -13.83 -1.77
CA GLY A 96 -26.22 -14.71 -1.06
C GLY A 96 -25.60 -16.10 -0.84
N ASP A 97 -26.36 -17.16 -1.13
CA ASP A 97 -25.91 -18.54 -0.92
C ASP A 97 -24.71 -18.95 -1.80
N LEU A 98 -24.43 -18.24 -2.90
CA LEU A 98 -23.35 -18.58 -3.85
C LEU A 98 -21.96 -18.54 -3.20
N ILE A 99 -21.78 -17.80 -2.09
CA ILE A 99 -20.51 -17.74 -1.37
C ILE A 99 -20.26 -18.96 -0.45
N THR A 100 -21.33 -19.64 -0.01
CA THR A 100 -21.24 -20.70 1.00
C THR A 100 -21.34 -22.12 0.44
N LEU A 101 -21.99 -22.29 -0.72
CA LEU A 101 -22.43 -23.61 -1.19
C LEU A 101 -21.28 -24.57 -1.56
N ALA A 102 -20.18 -24.07 -2.13
CA ALA A 102 -19.08 -24.92 -2.61
C ALA A 102 -17.75 -24.13 -2.73
N PRO A 103 -17.01 -23.94 -1.61
CA PRO A 103 -15.82 -23.06 -1.59
C PRO A 103 -14.67 -23.51 -2.50
N ARG A 104 -14.53 -24.82 -2.76
CA ARG A 104 -13.46 -25.35 -3.64
C ARG A 104 -13.73 -24.99 -5.10
N GLU A 105 -14.95 -25.18 -5.55
CA GLU A 105 -15.45 -24.84 -6.88
C GLU A 105 -15.45 -23.32 -7.05
N GLY A 106 -15.93 -22.58 -6.05
CA GLY A 106 -15.90 -21.11 -6.07
C GLY A 106 -14.48 -20.54 -6.18
N ARG A 107 -13.49 -21.14 -5.51
CA ARG A 107 -12.09 -20.73 -5.67
C ARG A 107 -11.55 -21.02 -7.07
N ARG A 108 -11.94 -22.13 -7.69
CA ARG A 108 -11.56 -22.43 -9.09
C ARG A 108 -12.20 -21.42 -10.05
N ASN A 109 -13.49 -21.16 -9.90
CA ASN A 109 -14.22 -20.20 -10.73
C ASN A 109 -13.61 -18.79 -10.66
N LEU A 110 -13.28 -18.32 -9.45
CA LEU A 110 -12.54 -17.06 -9.26
C LEU A 110 -11.21 -17.07 -10.03
N GLN A 111 -10.44 -18.16 -9.95
CA GLN A 111 -9.16 -18.25 -10.66
C GLN A 111 -9.33 -18.28 -12.19
N ASP A 112 -10.38 -18.89 -12.70
CA ASP A 112 -10.66 -18.92 -14.13
C ASP A 112 -11.10 -17.54 -14.65
N LEU A 113 -11.89 -16.78 -13.87
CA LEU A 113 -12.19 -15.38 -14.15
C LEU A 113 -10.94 -14.49 -14.07
N VAL A 114 -10.05 -14.71 -13.10
CA VAL A 114 -8.76 -14.02 -13.00
C VAL A 114 -7.90 -14.26 -14.24
N LYS A 115 -7.82 -15.50 -14.75
CA LYS A 115 -7.08 -15.82 -15.98
C LYS A 115 -7.66 -15.10 -17.19
N LEU A 116 -8.99 -15.05 -17.31
CA LEU A 116 -9.68 -14.31 -18.36
C LEU A 116 -9.30 -12.82 -18.34
N LEU A 117 -9.33 -12.21 -17.15
CA LEU A 117 -9.03 -10.79 -16.97
C LEU A 117 -7.55 -10.44 -17.02
N ARG A 118 -6.64 -11.38 -16.79
CA ARG A 118 -5.18 -11.15 -16.88
C ARG A 118 -4.79 -10.63 -18.25
N SER A 119 -5.35 -11.21 -19.32
CA SER A 119 -5.09 -10.76 -20.69
C SER A 119 -5.51 -9.30 -20.92
N PHE A 120 -6.59 -8.84 -20.27
CA PHE A 120 -6.98 -7.44 -20.31
C PHE A 120 -5.93 -6.55 -19.63
N VAL A 121 -5.53 -6.88 -18.40
CA VAL A 121 -4.59 -6.05 -17.62
C VAL A 121 -3.19 -6.01 -18.25
N GLU A 122 -2.70 -7.12 -18.80
CA GLU A 122 -1.37 -7.21 -19.41
C GLU A 122 -1.28 -6.52 -20.78
N ASN A 123 -2.40 -6.37 -21.49
CA ASN A 123 -2.45 -5.74 -22.80
C ASN A 123 -2.89 -4.26 -22.76
N LEU A 124 -2.99 -3.64 -21.58
CA LEU A 124 -3.25 -2.21 -21.47
C LEU A 124 -2.13 -1.43 -22.18
N SER A 125 -2.49 -0.64 -23.19
CA SER A 125 -1.54 0.20 -23.93
C SER A 125 -1.56 1.65 -23.44
N ALA A 126 -0.52 2.43 -23.76
CA ALA A 126 -0.51 3.88 -23.49
C ALA A 126 -1.65 4.62 -24.22
N GLU A 127 -2.08 4.11 -25.38
CA GLU A 127 -3.17 4.67 -26.18
C GLU A 127 -4.54 4.45 -25.51
N ASP A 128 -4.73 3.33 -24.82
CA ASP A 128 -5.94 3.04 -24.05
C ASP A 128 -6.07 3.95 -22.82
N LEU A 129 -4.95 4.46 -22.32
CA LEU A 129 -4.88 5.31 -21.13
C LEU A 129 -5.08 6.80 -21.42
N GLN A 130 -4.89 7.24 -22.67
CA GLN A 130 -5.05 8.63 -23.12
C GLN A 130 -6.49 8.99 -23.53
N LYS A 131 -7.35 7.99 -23.71
CA LYS A 131 -8.77 8.22 -23.98
C LYS A 131 -9.42 8.78 -22.72
N ASP A 132 -9.96 9.99 -22.81
CA ASP A 132 -10.62 10.64 -21.69
C ASP A 132 -11.77 9.76 -21.18
N GLY A 133 -11.99 9.75 -19.85
CA GLY A 133 -13.02 8.90 -19.21
C GLY A 133 -14.45 9.11 -19.73
N LYS A 134 -14.71 10.19 -20.48
CA LYS A 134 -15.97 10.42 -21.20
C LYS A 134 -16.05 9.68 -22.54
N GLU A 135 -14.95 9.58 -23.30
CA GLU A 135 -14.91 8.85 -24.58
C GLU A 135 -14.94 7.33 -24.39
N LEU A 136 -14.47 6.82 -23.25
CA LEU A 136 -14.55 5.41 -22.87
C LEU A 136 -15.99 4.95 -22.54
N GLN A 137 -16.88 5.85 -22.13
CA GLN A 137 -18.27 5.52 -21.77
C GLN A 137 -19.23 5.51 -22.98
N GLU A 138 -18.90 6.23 -24.05
CA GLU A 138 -19.81 6.45 -25.19
C GLU A 138 -19.61 5.46 -26.36
N GLN A 139 -18.58 4.61 -26.34
CA GLN A 139 -18.36 3.62 -27.39
C GLN A 139 -18.98 2.25 -27.05
N GLU A 140 -20.04 1.88 -27.77
CA GLU A 140 -20.62 0.51 -27.78
C GLU A 140 -19.59 -0.57 -28.18
N THR A 141 -18.44 -0.19 -28.76
CA THR A 141 -17.31 -1.06 -29.13
C THR A 141 -16.37 -1.45 -27.98
N SER A 142 -16.66 -1.05 -26.74
CA SER A 142 -15.81 -1.29 -25.55
C SER A 142 -16.23 -2.46 -24.66
N LYS A 143 -17.43 -3.02 -24.91
CA LYS A 143 -17.90 -4.26 -24.28
C LYS A 143 -17.50 -5.45 -25.14
N ARG A 144 -16.91 -6.47 -24.53
CA ARG A 144 -16.48 -7.68 -25.24
C ARG A 144 -17.23 -8.89 -24.72
N GLU A 145 -17.97 -9.54 -25.61
CA GLU A 145 -18.59 -10.82 -25.33
C GLU A 145 -17.51 -11.90 -25.20
N SER A 146 -17.64 -12.71 -24.15
CA SER A 146 -16.77 -13.85 -23.89
C SER A 146 -17.61 -14.99 -23.32
N VAL A 147 -17.24 -16.22 -23.63
CA VAL A 147 -17.85 -17.41 -23.03
C VAL A 147 -16.80 -18.11 -22.18
N ILE A 148 -17.14 -18.38 -20.94
CA ILE A 148 -16.27 -19.11 -20.01
C ILE A 148 -17.03 -20.28 -19.38
N THR A 149 -16.38 -21.43 -19.31
CA THR A 149 -16.92 -22.59 -18.61
C THR A 149 -16.55 -22.51 -17.13
N LEU A 150 -17.55 -22.35 -16.26
CA LEU A 150 -17.39 -22.34 -14.81
C LEU A 150 -18.03 -23.56 -14.17
N LYS A 151 -17.58 -23.94 -12.98
CA LYS A 151 -18.10 -25.11 -12.26
C LYS A 151 -19.30 -24.72 -11.40
N ASP A 152 -20.35 -25.51 -11.45
CA ASP A 152 -21.47 -25.41 -10.51
C ASP A 152 -21.12 -26.03 -9.14
N THR A 153 -22.09 -26.02 -8.22
CA THR A 153 -21.96 -26.64 -6.88
C THR A 153 -21.68 -28.16 -6.89
N GLN A 154 -21.96 -28.86 -8.00
CA GLN A 154 -21.67 -30.30 -8.16
C GLN A 154 -20.33 -30.54 -8.87
N GLY A 155 -19.66 -29.47 -9.33
CA GLY A 155 -18.41 -29.53 -10.05
C GLY A 155 -18.57 -29.73 -11.56
N GLU A 156 -19.80 -29.69 -12.10
CA GLU A 156 -20.06 -29.75 -13.54
C GLU A 156 -19.77 -28.40 -14.21
N GLY A 157 -19.21 -28.43 -15.42
CA GLY A 157 -18.99 -27.23 -16.22
C GLY A 157 -20.29 -26.69 -16.81
N LYS A 158 -20.51 -25.37 -16.68
CA LYS A 158 -21.58 -24.60 -17.32
C LYS A 158 -20.96 -23.42 -18.05
N ASP A 159 -21.39 -23.21 -19.29
CA ASP A 159 -20.92 -22.09 -20.11
C ASP A 159 -21.70 -20.84 -19.73
N ILE A 160 -20.97 -19.79 -19.34
CA ILE A 160 -21.52 -18.50 -18.94
C ILE A 160 -21.13 -17.47 -19.99
N ASN A 161 -22.13 -16.70 -20.45
CA ASN A 161 -21.89 -15.58 -21.35
C ASN A 161 -21.56 -14.34 -20.51
N LEU A 162 -20.40 -13.75 -20.79
CA LEU A 162 -19.88 -12.58 -20.10
C LEU A 162 -19.73 -11.40 -21.06
N THR A 163 -20.41 -10.31 -20.78
CA THR A 163 -20.23 -9.00 -21.39
C THR A 163 -19.20 -8.20 -20.59
N ILE A 164 -17.92 -8.31 -20.94
CA ILE A 164 -16.83 -7.63 -20.21
C ILE A 164 -16.84 -6.13 -20.52
N ASN A 165 -17.15 -5.31 -19.52
CA ASN A 165 -17.08 -3.84 -19.61
C ASN A 165 -15.67 -3.35 -19.28
N TYR A 166 -14.81 -3.26 -20.31
CA TYR A 166 -13.41 -2.83 -20.18
C TYR A 166 -13.27 -1.42 -19.53
N PRO A 167 -14.06 -0.40 -19.92
CA PRO A 167 -14.05 0.92 -19.28
C PRO A 167 -14.30 0.88 -17.76
N HIS A 168 -15.30 0.11 -17.32
CA HIS A 168 -15.61 -0.03 -15.89
C HIS A 168 -14.44 -0.66 -15.13
N LEU A 169 -13.91 -1.78 -15.64
CA LEU A 169 -12.80 -2.47 -15.00
C LEU A 169 -11.53 -1.61 -14.98
N LEU A 170 -11.27 -0.83 -16.03
CA LEU A 170 -10.17 0.13 -16.07
C LEU A 170 -10.36 1.24 -15.02
N ALA A 171 -11.59 1.74 -14.84
CA ALA A 171 -11.88 2.76 -13.83
C ALA A 171 -11.66 2.23 -12.40
N VAL A 172 -12.07 0.98 -12.12
CA VAL A 172 -11.79 0.31 -10.84
C VAL A 172 -10.28 0.15 -10.63
N LEU A 173 -9.56 -0.35 -11.64
CA LEU A 173 -8.11 -0.54 -11.57
C LEU A 173 -7.37 0.80 -11.33
N ARG A 174 -7.74 1.85 -12.09
CA ARG A 174 -7.18 3.20 -11.94
C ARG A 174 -7.41 3.73 -10.53
N ARG A 175 -8.63 3.64 -10.00
CA ARG A 175 -8.96 4.11 -8.64
C ARG A 175 -8.06 3.46 -7.59
N GLU A 176 -7.93 2.13 -7.61
CA GLU A 176 -7.16 1.41 -6.59
C GLU A 176 -5.64 1.68 -6.69
N ILE A 177 -5.09 1.76 -7.90
CA ILE A 177 -3.68 2.13 -8.10
C ILE A 177 -3.43 3.58 -7.70
N GLU A 178 -4.35 4.49 -8.02
CA GLU A 178 -4.26 5.90 -7.64
C GLU A 178 -4.25 6.08 -6.12
N ASP A 179 -5.08 5.32 -5.40
CA ASP A 179 -5.06 5.30 -3.93
C ASP A 179 -3.70 4.83 -3.39
N GLY A 180 -3.05 3.86 -4.05
CA GLY A 180 -1.67 3.44 -3.77
C GLY A 180 -0.65 4.55 -3.91
N VAL A 181 -0.66 5.24 -5.05
CA VAL A 181 0.26 6.35 -5.34
C VAL A 181 0.02 7.53 -4.39
N LYS A 182 -1.24 7.85 -4.07
CA LYS A 182 -1.58 8.86 -3.05
C LYS A 182 -1.04 8.49 -1.68
N ASN A 183 -1.13 7.21 -1.29
CA ASN A 183 -0.59 6.74 -0.02
C ASN A 183 0.93 6.89 0.01
N PHE A 184 1.65 6.55 -1.08
CA PHE A 184 3.10 6.74 -1.20
C PHE A 184 3.53 8.19 -0.96
N PHE A 185 2.93 9.16 -1.66
CA PHE A 185 3.26 10.58 -1.44
C PHE A 185 2.84 11.09 -0.06
N THR A 186 1.78 10.53 0.53
CA THR A 186 1.40 10.85 1.91
C THR A 186 2.45 10.35 2.89
N SER A 187 2.91 9.11 2.75
CA SER A 187 4.00 8.53 3.53
C SER A 187 5.26 9.37 3.44
N LEU A 188 5.64 9.81 2.23
CA LEU A 188 6.76 10.71 2.01
C LEU A 188 6.62 12.02 2.81
N ARG A 189 5.45 12.67 2.77
CA ARG A 189 5.20 13.93 3.52
C ARG A 189 5.29 13.74 5.04
N LEU A 190 4.89 12.56 5.54
CA LEU A 190 4.92 12.25 6.97
C LEU A 190 6.35 12.08 7.52
N LEU A 191 7.37 11.94 6.65
CA LEU A 191 8.77 11.87 7.08
C LEU A 191 9.27 13.19 7.70
N GLY A 192 8.62 14.32 7.38
CA GLY A 192 8.87 15.62 8.02
C GLY A 192 10.33 16.05 7.93
N GLU A 193 10.95 16.28 9.09
CA GLU A 193 12.34 16.75 9.22
C GLU A 193 13.38 15.82 8.56
N LYS A 194 13.08 14.51 8.40
CA LYS A 194 14.01 13.56 7.77
C LYS A 194 14.29 13.85 6.29
N ILE A 195 13.39 14.57 5.62
CA ILE A 195 13.52 14.97 4.21
C ILE A 195 13.75 16.49 4.09
N GLU A 196 14.11 17.17 5.18
CA GLU A 196 14.43 18.59 5.16
C GLU A 196 15.66 18.87 4.28
N GLY A 197 15.55 19.86 3.40
CA GLY A 197 16.61 20.18 2.43
C GLY A 197 16.68 19.24 1.22
N MET A 198 15.78 18.25 1.10
CA MET A 198 15.65 17.44 -0.11
C MET A 198 15.22 18.31 -1.30
N THR A 199 16.07 18.38 -2.33
CA THR A 199 15.76 19.08 -3.58
C THR A 199 15.33 18.15 -4.71
N LYS A 200 15.60 16.85 -4.59
CA LYS A 200 15.26 15.85 -5.60
C LYS A 200 14.99 14.49 -4.96
N LEU A 201 13.90 13.83 -5.37
CA LEU A 201 13.58 12.45 -4.98
C LEU A 201 13.65 11.53 -6.21
N HIS A 202 14.44 10.45 -6.12
CA HIS A 202 14.42 9.37 -7.11
C HIS A 202 13.41 8.30 -6.69
N ILE A 203 12.38 8.10 -7.51
CA ILE A 203 11.31 7.12 -7.27
C ILE A 203 11.61 5.87 -8.09
N PHE A 204 11.81 4.75 -7.39
CA PHE A 204 12.09 3.46 -8.00
C PHE A 204 10.87 2.56 -7.94
N LEU A 205 10.49 2.04 -9.11
CA LEU A 205 9.35 1.12 -9.25
C LEU A 205 9.82 -0.33 -9.19
N GLY A 206 9.40 -1.02 -8.13
CA GLY A 206 9.72 -2.42 -7.86
C GLY A 206 8.55 -3.38 -8.10
N GLY A 207 8.84 -4.67 -8.24
CA GLY A 207 7.81 -5.69 -8.38
C GLY A 207 7.22 -5.79 -9.80
N ASN A 208 6.66 -6.96 -10.10
CA ASN A 208 6.18 -7.26 -11.45
C ASN A 208 4.98 -6.37 -11.85
N ALA A 209 4.11 -6.02 -10.90
CA ALA A 209 2.93 -5.21 -11.19
C ALA A 209 3.29 -3.76 -11.56
N SER A 210 4.49 -3.30 -11.20
CA SER A 210 5.00 -1.98 -11.60
C SER A 210 5.25 -1.81 -13.08
N ARG A 211 5.29 -2.91 -13.85
CA ARG A 211 5.40 -2.86 -15.32
C ARG A 211 4.13 -2.34 -16.00
N SER A 212 3.05 -2.15 -15.24
CA SER A 212 1.80 -1.59 -15.77
C SER A 212 1.99 -0.16 -16.27
N PRO A 213 1.62 0.15 -17.52
CA PRO A 213 1.67 1.51 -18.04
C PRO A 213 0.70 2.45 -17.30
N LEU A 214 -0.39 1.91 -16.74
CA LEU A 214 -1.34 2.67 -15.92
C LEU A 214 -0.67 3.21 -14.65
N LEU A 215 0.15 2.41 -13.98
CA LEU A 215 0.90 2.88 -12.81
C LEU A 215 1.83 4.04 -13.18
N LYS A 216 2.58 3.89 -14.28
CA LYS A 216 3.50 4.93 -14.77
C LYS A 216 2.76 6.24 -15.04
N ALA A 217 1.61 6.18 -15.73
CA ALA A 217 0.78 7.35 -16.01
C ALA A 217 0.30 8.03 -14.72
N ILE A 218 -0.25 7.26 -13.77
CA ILE A 218 -0.74 7.78 -12.48
C ILE A 218 0.38 8.45 -11.68
N PHE A 219 1.60 7.88 -11.67
CA PHE A 219 2.75 8.48 -11.00
C PHE A 219 3.13 9.82 -11.63
N LEU A 220 3.21 9.90 -12.96
CA LEU A 220 3.52 11.16 -13.65
C LEU A 220 2.48 12.24 -13.32
N GLU A 221 1.19 11.91 -13.39
CA GLU A 221 0.09 12.80 -12.99
C GLU A 221 0.23 13.29 -11.53
N HIS A 222 0.64 12.42 -10.61
CA HIS A 222 0.81 12.78 -9.20
C HIS A 222 2.09 13.57 -8.95
N ILE A 223 3.18 13.28 -9.66
CA ILE A 223 4.42 14.05 -9.60
C ILE A 223 4.15 15.50 -9.98
N ASP A 224 3.40 15.74 -11.06
CA ASP A 224 3.05 17.09 -11.49
C ASP A 224 2.22 17.82 -10.43
N LYS A 225 1.21 17.15 -9.85
CA LYS A 225 0.42 17.70 -8.73
C LYS A 225 1.26 18.02 -7.50
N GLU A 226 2.23 17.17 -7.14
CA GLU A 226 3.11 17.42 -6.01
C GLU A 226 4.09 18.57 -6.28
N LYS A 227 4.60 18.71 -7.51
CA LYS A 227 5.37 19.87 -7.95
C LYS A 227 4.55 21.16 -7.83
N GLU A 228 3.31 21.17 -8.31
CA GLU A 228 2.40 22.33 -8.21
C GLU A 228 2.13 22.73 -6.76
N LYS A 229 1.84 21.75 -5.88
CA LYS A 229 1.64 22.01 -4.44
C LYS A 229 2.89 22.60 -3.79
N TYR A 230 4.06 22.07 -4.11
CA TYR A 230 5.32 22.58 -3.59
C TYR A 230 5.59 24.02 -4.08
N GLN A 231 5.33 24.31 -5.36
CA GLN A 231 5.45 25.67 -5.89
C GLN A 231 4.49 26.65 -5.21
N ALA A 232 3.24 26.26 -4.94
CA ALA A 232 2.28 27.08 -4.21
C ALA A 232 2.74 27.34 -2.75
N TYR A 233 3.28 26.33 -2.08
CA TYR A 233 3.87 26.46 -0.75
C TYR A 233 5.07 27.41 -0.74
N LYS A 234 6.01 27.24 -1.69
CA LYS A 234 7.18 28.10 -1.89
C LYS A 234 6.77 29.56 -2.08
N ASN A 235 5.82 29.85 -2.96
CA ASN A 235 5.31 31.22 -3.18
C ASN A 235 4.69 31.83 -1.91
N THR A 236 4.02 31.01 -1.10
CA THR A 236 3.45 31.43 0.18
C THR A 236 4.55 31.73 1.22
N GLN A 237 5.65 30.98 1.24
CA GLN A 237 6.76 31.22 2.15
C GLN A 237 7.62 32.43 1.73
N LEU A 238 7.89 32.61 0.42
CA LEU A 238 8.54 33.81 -0.10
C LEU A 238 7.78 35.08 0.31
N SER A 239 6.46 35.09 0.15
CA SER A 239 5.63 36.26 0.48
C SER A 239 5.54 36.55 1.98
N LYS A 240 5.69 35.55 2.86
CA LYS A 240 5.60 35.71 4.32
C LYS A 240 6.94 35.94 5.02
N ARG A 241 8.02 35.31 4.55
CA ARG A 241 9.33 35.29 5.21
C ARG A 241 10.48 35.81 4.36
N GLY A 242 10.27 36.06 3.06
CA GLY A 242 11.33 36.50 2.15
C GLY A 242 12.40 35.44 1.86
N GLU A 243 12.13 34.17 2.22
CA GLU A 243 13.06 33.05 2.04
C GLU A 243 12.82 32.38 0.68
N GLU A 244 13.86 32.37 -0.16
CA GLU A 244 13.84 31.70 -1.46
C GLU A 244 14.17 30.21 -1.27
N MET A 245 13.18 29.35 -1.46
CA MET A 245 13.36 27.90 -1.36
C MET A 245 13.76 27.28 -2.70
N PRO A 246 14.67 26.29 -2.74
CA PRO A 246 15.00 25.58 -3.98
C PRO A 246 13.77 24.82 -4.50
N ASP A 247 13.73 24.58 -5.81
CA ASP A 247 12.69 23.74 -6.41
C ASP A 247 12.86 22.28 -5.97
N MET A 248 11.72 21.59 -5.83
CA MET A 248 11.68 20.15 -5.58
C MET A 248 11.42 19.42 -6.89
N ASP A 249 12.33 18.51 -7.24
CA ASP A 249 12.21 17.66 -8.41
C ASP A 249 11.93 16.20 -8.02
N PHE A 250 11.30 15.47 -8.95
CA PHE A 250 10.98 14.06 -8.80
C PHE A 250 11.39 13.34 -10.08
N GLU A 251 12.21 12.30 -9.94
CA GLU A 251 12.64 11.47 -11.06
C GLU A 251 12.05 10.07 -10.91
N LEU A 252 11.11 9.74 -11.79
CA LEU A 252 10.52 8.42 -11.86
C LEU A 252 11.37 7.50 -12.72
N TRP A 253 11.91 6.46 -12.12
CA TRP A 253 12.67 5.43 -12.84
C TRP A 253 11.73 4.43 -13.50
N PRO A 254 12.09 3.90 -14.69
CA PRO A 254 11.38 2.77 -15.27
C PRO A 254 11.43 1.56 -14.31
N PRO A 255 10.45 0.65 -14.38
CA PRO A 255 10.38 -0.51 -13.50
C PRO A 255 11.68 -1.33 -13.55
N LEU A 256 12.22 -1.67 -12.38
CA LEU A 256 13.51 -2.36 -12.31
C LEU A 256 13.43 -3.76 -12.96
N GLY A 257 14.51 -4.15 -13.63
CA GLY A 257 14.58 -5.40 -14.41
C GLY A 257 13.96 -5.30 -15.81
N THR A 258 13.54 -4.10 -16.24
CA THR A 258 13.22 -3.82 -17.65
C THR A 258 14.48 -3.41 -18.43
N PRO A 259 14.52 -3.64 -19.76
CA PRO A 259 15.64 -3.19 -20.59
C PRO A 259 15.89 -1.68 -20.48
N GLU A 260 14.82 -0.88 -20.38
CA GLU A 260 14.88 0.57 -20.20
C GLU A 260 15.62 0.95 -18.90
N ALA A 261 15.32 0.27 -17.79
CA ALA A 261 16.02 0.47 -16.53
C ALA A 261 17.49 0.03 -16.62
N ASP A 262 17.75 -1.11 -17.26
CA ASP A 262 19.10 -1.64 -17.45
C ASP A 262 19.98 -0.67 -18.26
N GLU A 263 19.43 0.01 -19.28
CA GLU A 263 20.15 1.02 -20.06
C GLU A 263 20.52 2.27 -19.25
N ILE A 264 19.59 2.78 -18.43
CA ILE A 264 19.87 3.93 -17.55
C ILE A 264 20.96 3.54 -16.54
N ILE A 265 20.85 2.36 -15.92
CA ILE A 265 21.84 1.84 -14.98
C ILE A 265 23.23 1.77 -15.63
N LYS A 266 23.34 1.29 -16.87
CA LYS A 266 24.63 1.23 -17.60
C LYS A 266 25.21 2.61 -17.86
N ARG A 267 24.37 3.59 -18.18
CA ARG A 267 24.80 4.97 -18.44
C ARG A 267 25.32 5.64 -17.18
N GLU A 268 24.60 5.49 -16.07
CA GLU A 268 24.95 6.12 -14.79
C GLU A 268 26.08 5.37 -14.06
N ASN A 269 26.24 4.06 -14.28
CA ASN A 269 27.33 3.26 -13.70
C ASN A 269 27.95 2.29 -14.74
N PRO A 270 28.92 2.75 -15.54
CA PRO A 270 29.57 1.95 -16.59
C PRO A 270 30.34 0.73 -16.07
N MET A 271 30.65 0.67 -14.77
CA MET A 271 31.36 -0.45 -14.13
C MET A 271 30.41 -1.45 -13.46
N HIS A 272 29.10 -1.23 -13.49
CA HIS A 272 28.14 -2.18 -12.96
C HIS A 272 28.27 -3.52 -13.72
N PRO A 273 28.46 -4.67 -13.04
CA PRO A 273 28.52 -5.96 -13.72
C PRO A 273 27.19 -6.23 -14.39
N ILE A 274 27.13 -6.10 -15.71
CA ILE A 274 25.97 -6.51 -16.49
C ILE A 274 26.12 -8.02 -16.66
N HIS A 275 25.14 -8.78 -16.18
CA HIS A 275 25.07 -10.20 -16.46
C HIS A 275 24.58 -10.39 -17.91
N ASP A 276 25.47 -10.22 -18.89
CA ASP A 276 25.19 -10.31 -20.34
C ASP A 276 24.98 -11.75 -20.85
N GLY A 277 24.47 -12.66 -20.00
CA GLY A 277 24.24 -14.07 -20.35
C GLY A 277 22.96 -14.63 -19.73
N PRO A 278 22.56 -15.88 -20.08
CA PRO A 278 21.44 -16.58 -19.46
C PRO A 278 21.81 -17.05 -18.04
N ILE A 279 22.22 -16.11 -17.20
CA ILE A 279 22.37 -16.31 -15.76
C ILE A 279 20.97 -16.09 -15.19
N HIS A 280 20.51 -17.07 -14.41
CA HIS A 280 19.18 -17.15 -13.82
C HIS A 280 18.61 -15.78 -13.43
N SER A 281 17.32 -15.57 -13.77
CA SER A 281 16.46 -14.46 -13.37
C SER A 281 16.56 -14.04 -11.90
N SER A 282 17.14 -14.87 -11.03
CA SER A 282 17.47 -14.61 -9.64
C SER A 282 18.55 -13.55 -9.40
N HIS A 283 19.30 -13.11 -10.42
CA HIS A 283 20.31 -12.04 -10.28
C HIS A 283 19.88 -10.71 -10.92
N ARG A 284 18.68 -10.64 -11.52
CA ARG A 284 18.15 -9.36 -12.05
C ARG A 284 17.53 -8.56 -10.91
N VAL A 285 17.90 -7.28 -10.83
CA VAL A 285 17.41 -6.34 -9.83
C VAL A 285 15.91 -6.15 -10.01
N THR A 286 15.10 -6.82 -9.19
CA THR A 286 13.64 -6.87 -9.33
C THR A 286 12.90 -6.44 -8.06
N CYS A 287 13.58 -5.71 -7.16
CA CYS A 287 13.08 -5.18 -5.87
C CYS A 287 12.46 -6.17 -4.87
N LYS A 288 12.29 -7.47 -5.20
CA LYS A 288 11.61 -8.49 -4.37
C LYS A 288 12.24 -8.76 -2.99
N THR A 289 13.38 -8.18 -2.70
CA THR A 289 14.04 -8.19 -1.39
C THR A 289 14.48 -6.75 -1.19
N GLY A 290 14.12 -6.13 -0.06
CA GLY A 290 14.30 -4.69 0.31
C GLY A 290 15.70 -4.10 0.10
N VAL A 291 16.10 -4.08 -1.17
CA VAL A 291 17.40 -3.76 -1.74
C VAL A 291 17.07 -3.23 -3.13
N VAL A 292 16.49 -2.04 -3.17
CA VAL A 292 16.28 -1.33 -4.43
C VAL A 292 17.60 -0.89 -5.05
N PHE A 293 18.65 -0.80 -4.25
CA PHE A 293 20.00 -0.74 -4.76
C PHE A 293 20.53 -2.14 -5.05
N GLY A 294 19.92 -2.82 -6.03
CA GLY A 294 20.67 -3.79 -6.82
C GLY A 294 21.70 -3.13 -7.74
N LEU A 295 21.82 -1.80 -7.72
CA LEU A 295 22.94 -1.03 -8.25
C LEU A 295 24.25 -1.25 -7.48
N LEU A 296 24.17 -1.76 -6.26
CA LEU A 296 25.30 -1.88 -5.36
C LEU A 296 25.29 -3.25 -4.71
N GLU A 297 26.41 -3.93 -4.82
CA GLU A 297 26.63 -5.26 -4.26
C GLU A 297 26.50 -5.19 -2.73
N GLY A 298 25.31 -5.45 -2.18
CA GLY A 298 25.05 -5.54 -0.75
C GLY A 298 25.72 -6.74 -0.05
N ARG A 299 26.80 -7.30 -0.62
CA ARG A 299 27.62 -8.30 0.06
C ARG A 299 28.58 -7.58 0.99
N GLU A 300 28.64 -8.01 2.25
CA GLU A 300 29.75 -7.65 3.13
C GLU A 300 31.07 -8.00 2.43
N ARG A 301 31.84 -6.96 2.13
CA ARG A 301 33.17 -7.05 1.54
C ARG A 301 34.17 -6.61 2.58
N ASN A 302 35.35 -7.24 2.55
CA ASN A 302 36.42 -6.92 3.49
C ASN A 302 37.00 -5.50 3.29
N LYS A 303 36.78 -4.89 2.11
CA LYS A 303 37.08 -3.49 1.74
C LYS A 303 36.18 -3.06 0.58
N GLY A 304 35.60 -1.86 0.65
CA GLY A 304 34.69 -1.29 -0.37
C GLY A 304 33.31 -1.94 -0.36
N GLY A 305 32.24 -1.19 -0.65
CA GLY A 305 30.86 -1.69 -0.64
C GLY A 305 29.86 -0.75 0.04
N ILE A 306 28.60 -1.20 0.14
CA ILE A 306 27.54 -0.49 0.86
C ILE A 306 27.37 -1.03 2.26
N GLN A 307 27.33 -0.12 3.22
CA GLN A 307 26.75 -0.40 4.51
C GLN A 307 25.28 0.04 4.55
N ILE A 308 24.37 -0.86 4.92
CA ILE A 308 23.01 -0.46 5.28
C ILE A 308 23.06 0.07 6.71
N VAL A 309 23.06 1.39 6.85
CA VAL A 309 23.01 2.07 8.14
C VAL A 309 21.57 2.06 8.60
N ARG A 310 21.17 0.92 9.18
CA ARG A 310 19.96 0.89 10.00
C ARG A 310 20.35 1.41 11.36
N GLU A 311 19.68 2.47 11.83
CA GLU A 311 19.66 2.70 13.27
C GLU A 311 19.22 1.37 13.92
N LYS A 312 19.89 0.95 15.00
CA LYS A 312 19.41 -0.15 15.85
C LYS A 312 18.12 0.30 16.54
N THR A 313 17.08 0.47 15.75
CA THR A 313 15.74 0.78 16.19
C THR A 313 15.10 -0.55 16.55
N ALA A 314 14.50 -0.58 17.75
CA ALA A 314 13.58 -1.64 18.08
C ALA A 314 12.52 -1.76 16.97
N PRO A 315 11.94 -2.95 16.73
CA PRO A 315 10.88 -3.10 15.74
C PRO A 315 9.84 -1.96 15.86
N ALA A 316 9.40 -1.38 14.75
CA ALA A 316 8.46 -0.25 14.78
C ALA A 316 7.02 -0.75 14.74
N PHE A 317 6.13 -0.18 15.55
CA PHE A 317 4.73 -0.55 15.51
C PHE A 317 4.11 -0.23 14.13
N LYS A 318 3.30 -1.12 13.56
CA LYS A 318 2.79 -1.01 12.18
C LYS A 318 1.62 -0.06 12.01
N TYR A 319 0.83 0.16 13.06
CA TYR A 319 -0.51 0.72 12.92
C TYR A 319 -0.64 2.15 13.44
N HIS A 320 -1.40 2.95 12.72
CA HIS A 320 -1.98 4.21 13.16
C HIS A 320 -3.20 3.94 14.04
N ILE A 321 -3.39 4.68 15.13
CA ILE A 321 -4.51 4.48 16.06
C ILE A 321 -5.32 5.78 16.19
N GLY A 322 -6.64 5.65 16.24
CA GLY A 322 -7.57 6.77 16.34
C GLY A 322 -8.99 6.32 16.69
N PHE A 323 -9.94 7.23 16.55
CA PHE A 323 -11.34 6.99 16.91
C PHE A 323 -12.27 7.20 15.72
N GLU A 324 -13.41 6.52 15.70
CA GLU A 324 -14.48 6.91 14.78
C GLU A 324 -15.27 8.08 15.34
N ARG A 325 -15.39 9.16 14.57
CA ARG A 325 -16.36 10.23 14.82
C ARG A 325 -17.09 10.57 13.54
N ARG A 326 -18.43 10.57 13.58
CA ARG A 326 -19.29 10.89 12.41
C ARG A 326 -18.94 10.05 11.16
N ARG A 327 -18.67 8.75 11.35
CA ARG A 327 -18.24 7.81 10.29
C ARG A 327 -16.89 8.12 9.65
N ARG A 328 -16.08 8.98 10.26
CA ARG A 328 -14.72 9.33 9.85
C ARG A 328 -13.72 8.88 10.90
N PHE A 329 -12.54 8.49 10.45
CA PHE A 329 -11.42 8.18 11.31
C PHE A 329 -10.75 9.48 11.75
N GLU A 330 -10.77 9.75 13.05
CA GLU A 330 -10.02 10.82 13.68
C GLU A 330 -8.70 10.24 14.20
N PRO A 331 -7.58 10.41 13.48
CA PRO A 331 -6.29 9.89 13.92
C PRO A 331 -5.84 10.56 15.23
N LYS A 332 -5.36 9.75 16.19
CA LYS A 332 -4.81 10.25 17.47
C LYS A 332 -3.32 9.99 17.59
N LEU A 333 -2.89 8.77 17.30
CA LEU A 333 -1.52 8.33 17.43
C LEU A 333 -0.97 7.85 16.09
N HIS A 334 0.08 8.53 15.64
CA HIS A 334 0.86 8.11 14.49
C HIS A 334 1.77 6.94 14.91
N ARG A 335 1.98 5.96 14.03
CA ARG A 335 2.76 4.76 14.33
C ARG A 335 4.18 5.10 14.82
N ASP A 336 4.80 6.15 14.27
CA ASP A 336 6.15 6.61 14.65
C ASP A 336 6.23 7.18 16.08
N ARG A 337 5.09 7.55 16.69
CA ARG A 337 5.03 7.97 18.10
C ARG A 337 4.94 6.78 19.05
N ILE A 338 4.65 5.58 18.55
CA ILE A 338 4.43 4.37 19.34
C ILE A 338 5.71 3.53 19.30
N LYS A 339 6.52 3.65 20.35
CA LYS A 339 7.71 2.81 20.53
C LYS A 339 7.35 1.51 21.25
N ILE A 340 7.98 0.41 20.84
CA ILE A 340 7.80 -0.88 21.54
C ILE A 340 8.26 -0.75 22.99
N GLY A 341 7.42 -1.23 23.90
CA GLY A 341 7.70 -1.25 25.34
C GLY A 341 7.39 0.07 26.07
N GLU A 342 7.03 1.14 25.36
CA GLU A 342 6.66 2.42 25.97
C GLU A 342 5.13 2.59 26.03
N TRP A 343 4.64 3.22 27.10
CA TRP A 343 3.23 3.56 27.25
C TRP A 343 2.95 4.94 26.65
N VAL A 344 2.01 5.00 25.70
CA VAL A 344 1.60 6.23 25.02
C VAL A 344 0.13 6.50 25.32
N GLU A 345 -0.17 7.74 25.71
CA GLU A 345 -1.54 8.19 25.99
C GLU A 345 -2.39 8.19 24.73
N LEU A 346 -3.60 7.60 24.83
CA LEU A 346 -4.54 7.49 23.73
C LEU A 346 -5.76 8.39 23.92
N ASP A 347 -6.44 8.30 25.08
CA ASP A 347 -7.63 9.11 25.39
C ASP A 347 -7.94 9.12 26.89
N CYS A 348 -8.83 10.01 27.31
CA CYS A 348 -9.38 10.02 28.67
C CYS A 348 -10.60 9.09 28.78
N LEU A 349 -10.69 8.32 29.87
CA LEU A 349 -11.79 7.40 30.13
C LEU A 349 -12.97 8.07 30.84
N GLY A 350 -14.16 7.84 30.30
CA GLY A 350 -15.42 8.17 30.93
C GLY A 350 -15.96 7.01 31.79
N SER A 351 -17.27 7.01 32.00
CA SER A 351 -17.96 5.99 32.82
C SER A 351 -18.38 4.73 32.05
N TYR A 352 -17.72 4.44 30.93
CA TYR A 352 -17.98 3.26 30.10
C TYR A 352 -17.05 2.10 30.47
N GLN A 353 -17.54 0.88 30.25
CA GLN A 353 -16.81 -0.36 30.50
C GLN A 353 -16.26 -0.98 29.21
N GLU A 354 -16.59 -0.43 28.05
CA GLU A 354 -16.03 -0.84 26.76
C GLU A 354 -15.36 0.35 26.09
N VAL A 355 -14.13 0.15 25.63
CA VAL A 355 -13.38 1.12 24.85
C VAL A 355 -13.32 0.64 23.42
N GLU A 356 -13.82 1.45 22.49
CA GLU A 356 -13.66 1.22 21.06
C GLU A 356 -12.63 2.20 20.50
N PHE A 357 -11.63 1.68 19.79
CA PHE A 357 -10.73 2.47 18.94
C PHE A 357 -10.60 1.80 17.58
N ARG A 358 -10.07 2.54 16.61
CA ARG A 358 -9.79 2.04 15.27
C ARG A 358 -8.33 2.13 14.93
N TYR A 359 -7.88 1.23 14.08
CA TYR A 359 -6.50 1.18 13.62
C TYR A 359 -6.38 0.89 12.13
N THR A 360 -5.30 1.36 11.51
CA THR A 360 -5.03 1.19 10.07
C THR A 360 -3.53 1.26 9.80
N ASP A 361 -3.08 0.53 8.79
CA ASP A 361 -1.71 0.59 8.26
C ASP A 361 -1.54 1.68 7.19
N LYS A 362 -2.64 2.30 6.74
CA LYS A 362 -2.63 3.31 5.68
C LYS A 362 -2.20 4.68 6.22
N ALA A 363 -1.07 5.19 5.73
CA ALA A 363 -0.56 6.53 6.01
C ALA A 363 -1.55 7.66 5.65
N SER A 364 -2.36 7.46 4.59
CA SER A 364 -3.48 8.33 4.19
C SER A 364 -4.48 8.65 5.31
N ALA A 365 -4.52 7.86 6.38
CA ALA A 365 -5.32 8.15 7.56
C ALA A 365 -4.94 9.45 8.28
N PHE A 366 -3.70 9.91 8.11
CA PHE A 366 -3.17 11.16 8.67
C PHE A 366 -3.06 12.29 7.64
N ALA A 367 -3.55 12.10 6.41
CA ALA A 367 -3.51 13.14 5.37
C ALA A 367 -4.26 14.41 5.79
N GLU A 368 -3.80 15.57 5.28
CA GLU A 368 -4.28 16.91 5.66
C GLU A 368 -5.80 17.11 5.52
N GLU A 369 -6.43 16.37 4.61
CA GLU A 369 -7.87 16.46 4.35
C GLU A 369 -8.74 15.89 5.49
N LYS A 370 -8.16 15.21 6.51
CA LYS A 370 -8.87 14.64 7.69
C LYS A 370 -10.18 13.91 7.37
N ASN A 371 -10.29 13.35 6.17
CA ASN A 371 -11.55 12.78 5.66
C ASN A 371 -11.50 11.25 5.51
N PHE A 372 -10.56 10.59 6.19
CA PHE A 372 -10.37 9.15 6.06
C PHE A 372 -11.63 8.40 6.51
N PRO A 373 -12.28 7.60 5.63
CA PRO A 373 -13.50 6.89 5.99
C PRO A 373 -13.25 5.84 7.08
N ALA A 374 -14.08 5.82 8.12
CA ALA A 374 -13.86 4.90 9.24
C ALA A 374 -14.11 3.42 8.87
N ASN A 375 -14.78 3.13 7.74
CA ASN A 375 -14.95 1.78 7.21
C ASN A 375 -13.68 1.22 6.53
N GLN A 376 -12.68 2.07 6.24
CA GLN A 376 -11.38 1.64 5.74
C GLN A 376 -10.37 1.37 6.87
N THR A 377 -10.83 1.38 8.12
CA THR A 377 -10.04 1.06 9.32
C THR A 377 -10.60 -0.17 10.00
N ILE A 378 -9.79 -0.84 10.82
CA ILE A 378 -10.22 -2.01 11.58
C ILE A 378 -10.64 -1.55 12.98
N ARG A 379 -11.79 -2.04 13.44
CA ARG A 379 -12.32 -1.78 14.77
C ARG A 379 -11.68 -2.72 15.80
N CYS A 380 -11.23 -2.17 16.92
CA CYS A 380 -10.81 -2.91 18.11
C CYS A 380 -11.68 -2.50 19.30
N VAL A 381 -12.23 -3.49 20.01
CA VAL A 381 -13.06 -3.29 21.19
C VAL A 381 -12.37 -3.98 22.36
N VAL A 382 -12.26 -3.27 23.48
CA VAL A 382 -11.67 -3.77 24.71
C VAL A 382 -12.64 -3.59 25.87
N SER A 383 -12.95 -4.69 26.55
CA SER A 383 -13.83 -4.70 27.72
C SER A 383 -13.00 -4.54 28.99
N LEU A 384 -13.24 -3.46 29.71
CA LEU A 384 -12.65 -3.19 31.02
C LEU A 384 -13.32 -4.05 32.09
N ASP A 385 -12.60 -4.36 33.16
CA ASP A 385 -13.18 -5.08 34.32
C ASP A 385 -14.22 -4.25 35.08
N ARG A 386 -14.09 -2.92 35.03
CA ARG A 386 -15.04 -1.93 35.58
C ARG A 386 -14.89 -0.57 34.86
N PRO A 387 -15.84 0.35 35.03
CA PRO A 387 -15.66 1.74 34.58
C PRO A 387 -14.56 2.47 35.37
N TYR A 388 -13.74 3.25 34.66
CA TYR A 388 -12.65 4.05 35.23
C TYR A 388 -12.82 5.55 34.89
N PRO A 389 -13.77 6.26 35.53
CA PRO A 389 -13.95 7.68 35.26
C PRO A 389 -12.70 8.48 35.63
N ASN A 390 -12.36 9.47 34.82
CA ASN A 390 -11.20 10.37 34.98
C ASN A 390 -9.83 9.68 34.92
N HIS A 391 -9.75 8.43 34.48
CA HIS A 391 -8.47 7.75 34.26
C HIS A 391 -8.01 7.96 32.82
N VAL A 392 -6.72 7.75 32.57
CA VAL A 392 -6.12 7.87 31.24
C VAL A 392 -5.94 6.49 30.64
N LEU A 393 -6.40 6.32 29.39
CA LEU A 393 -6.13 5.14 28.59
C LEU A 393 -4.77 5.29 27.91
N LYS A 394 -3.87 4.36 28.17
CA LYS A 394 -2.58 4.28 27.47
C LYS A 394 -2.49 2.96 26.73
N ILE A 395 -1.69 2.96 25.67
CA ILE A 395 -1.36 1.78 24.88
C ILE A 395 0.14 1.53 24.92
N CYS A 396 0.55 0.27 24.84
CA CYS A 396 1.95 -0.13 24.76
C CYS A 396 2.13 -1.23 23.71
N ALA A 397 2.78 -0.89 22.60
CA ALA A 397 3.18 -1.87 21.60
C ALA A 397 4.15 -2.90 22.21
N GLN A 398 3.86 -4.19 22.06
CA GLN A 398 4.76 -5.26 22.54
C GLN A 398 5.64 -5.79 21.40
N ASP A 399 5.13 -5.78 20.18
CA ASP A 399 5.86 -6.06 18.94
C ASP A 399 5.29 -5.20 17.79
N MET A 400 5.60 -5.56 16.53
CA MET A 400 5.15 -4.87 15.33
C MET A 400 3.62 -4.78 15.18
N SER A 401 2.87 -5.74 15.71
CA SER A 401 1.42 -5.85 15.52
C SER A 401 0.63 -6.26 16.77
N THR A 402 1.29 -6.33 17.92
CA THR A 402 0.62 -6.57 19.21
C THR A 402 0.71 -5.37 20.14
N LEU A 403 -0.35 -5.15 20.91
CA LEU A 403 -0.45 -4.07 21.88
C LEU A 403 -1.04 -4.54 23.20
N LYS A 404 -0.62 -3.91 24.28
CA LYS A 404 -1.32 -3.94 25.57
C LYS A 404 -2.05 -2.62 25.76
N ILE A 405 -3.20 -2.69 26.41
CA ILE A 405 -3.95 -1.52 26.83
C ILE A 405 -3.89 -1.45 28.33
N GLY A 406 -3.67 -0.25 28.86
CA GLY A 406 -3.54 0.02 30.28
C GLY A 406 -4.38 1.22 30.66
N VAL A 407 -4.96 1.16 31.84
CA VAL A 407 -5.65 2.28 32.48
C VAL A 407 -4.75 2.83 33.57
N PHE A 408 -4.54 4.13 33.56
CA PHE A 408 -3.66 4.85 34.46
C PHE A 408 -4.43 5.87 35.28
N ASN A 409 -4.14 5.97 36.57
CA ASN A 409 -4.72 6.99 37.44
C ASN A 409 -4.03 8.36 37.28
N ASP A 410 -4.52 9.38 37.99
CA ASP A 410 -3.97 10.75 37.96
C ASP A 410 -2.50 10.85 38.42
N LYS A 411 -1.97 9.82 39.06
CA LYS A 411 -0.57 9.72 39.49
C LYS A 411 0.31 8.94 38.52
N ASP A 412 -0.24 8.59 37.36
CA ASP A 412 0.39 7.76 36.33
C ASP A 412 0.73 6.33 36.79
N GLU A 413 -0.08 5.78 37.69
CA GLU A 413 0.05 4.39 38.13
C GLU A 413 -0.92 3.49 37.34
N LEU A 414 -0.41 2.37 36.84
CA LEU A 414 -1.21 1.37 36.12
C LEU A 414 -2.18 0.68 37.09
N VAL A 415 -3.48 0.88 36.88
CA VAL A 415 -4.56 0.29 37.70
C VAL A 415 -5.21 -0.93 37.07
N TRP A 416 -5.12 -1.06 35.74
CA TRP A 416 -5.64 -2.19 34.99
C TRP A 416 -4.89 -2.33 33.68
N ALA A 417 -4.68 -3.56 33.22
CA ALA A 417 -4.17 -3.82 31.88
C ALA A 417 -4.82 -5.04 31.24
N GLU A 418 -5.13 -4.94 29.96
CA GLU A 418 -5.55 -6.07 29.15
C GLU A 418 -4.37 -6.97 28.81
N LYS A 419 -4.65 -8.23 28.49
CA LYS A 419 -3.66 -9.10 27.86
C LYS A 419 -3.19 -8.53 26.51
N VAL A 420 -2.17 -9.16 25.94
CA VAL A 420 -1.64 -8.81 24.62
C VAL A 420 -2.73 -9.00 23.56
N ILE A 421 -3.10 -7.92 22.88
CA ILE A 421 -4.04 -7.89 21.77
C ILE A 421 -3.24 -7.95 20.48
N ARG A 422 -3.58 -8.90 19.61
CA ARG A 422 -2.92 -9.08 18.30
C ARG A 422 -3.79 -8.47 17.21
N LEU A 423 -3.27 -7.43 16.55
CA LEU A 423 -4.01 -6.65 15.56
C LEU A 423 -4.11 -7.34 14.19
N ASP A 424 -3.16 -8.22 13.88
CA ASP A 424 -3.14 -9.00 12.62
C ASP A 424 -4.17 -10.15 12.62
N ASP A 425 -4.56 -10.64 13.81
CA ASP A 425 -5.41 -11.84 13.97
C ASP A 425 -6.90 -11.52 14.07
N ASN A 426 -7.29 -10.24 14.04
CA ASN A 426 -8.70 -9.82 13.97
C ASN A 426 -9.28 -10.11 12.57
N LYS A 427 -9.39 -11.40 12.26
CA LYS A 427 -10.36 -11.92 11.32
C LYS A 427 -11.73 -11.49 11.82
N ALA A 428 -12.33 -10.51 11.13
CA ALA A 428 -13.76 -10.34 11.03
C ALA A 428 -14.56 -10.58 12.33
N THR A 429 -14.50 -9.64 13.28
CA THR A 429 -15.64 -9.38 14.17
C THR A 429 -16.53 -8.29 13.54
N HIS A 430 -16.95 -8.56 12.31
CA HIS A 430 -18.18 -8.05 11.72
C HIS A 430 -19.22 -9.15 11.82
N LEU A 431 -19.69 -9.41 13.03
CA LEU A 431 -20.90 -10.18 13.30
C LEU A 431 -21.67 -9.42 14.38
N ASN A 432 -22.42 -8.42 13.92
CA ASN A 432 -23.87 -8.31 14.11
C ASN A 432 -24.39 -7.10 13.31
#